data_AF-A0A7Y1APE3-F1
#
_entry.id   AF-A0A7Y1APE3-F1
#
_cell.length_a   1.000
_cell.length_b   1.000
_cell.length_c   1.000
_cell.angle_alpha   90.00
_cell.angle_beta   90.00
_cell.angle_gamma   90.00
#
_symmetry.space_group_name_H-M   'P 1'
#
loop_
_entity.id
_entity.type
_entity.pdbx_description
1 polymer ?
#
loop_
_entity_poly.entity_id
_entity_poly.type
_entity_poly.pdbx_seq_one_letter_code
_entity_poly.pdbx_strand_id
1 'polypeptide(L)'
;MIMWVFPALAVCGILFAYSLKVHLSGSELNKRKIFSCLLFNGFFVVPYIEIIENNYFPFLGYRPDIMSEHPFIGWLAFACIFIHSFSLPVKRNVKWLFSRT
;
A
#
# COMPACT_ATOMS: atom_id res chain seq x y z
N MET A 1 -2.44 -10.14 21.35
CA MET A 1 -3.13 -10.65 20.14
C MET A 1 -3.57 -9.54 19.20
N ILE A 2 -4.26 -8.50 19.69
CA ILE A 2 -4.81 -7.42 18.84
C ILE A 2 -3.75 -6.61 18.09
N MET A 3 -2.55 -6.47 18.68
CA MET A 3 -1.42 -5.72 18.11
C MET A 3 -0.98 -6.23 16.73
N TRP A 4 -1.07 -7.54 16.47
CA TRP A 4 -0.62 -8.14 15.21
C TRP A 4 -1.63 -7.98 14.07
N VAL A 5 -2.87 -7.57 14.38
CA VAL A 5 -3.92 -7.36 13.39
C VAL A 5 -3.51 -6.28 12.39
N PHE A 6 -2.96 -5.16 12.88
CA PHE A 6 -2.52 -4.08 12.01
C PHE A 6 -1.35 -4.49 11.09
N PRO A 7 -0.21 -5.02 11.59
CA PRO A 7 0.87 -5.50 10.73
C PRO A 7 0.43 -6.56 9.73
N ALA A 8 -0.42 -7.52 10.14
CA ALA A 8 -0.92 -8.55 9.24
C ALA A 8 -1.76 -7.96 8.09
N LEU A 9 -2.68 -7.05 8.40
CA LEU A 9 -3.49 -6.35 7.39
C LEU A 9 -2.64 -5.47 6.48
N ALA A 10 -1.64 -4.78 7.04
CA ALA A 10 -0.72 -3.94 6.26
C ALA A 10 0.09 -4.78 5.27
N VAL A 11 0.62 -5.93 5.69
CA VAL A 11 1.32 -6.87 4.80
C VAL A 11 0.40 -7.36 3.68
N CYS A 12 -0.83 -7.78 4.02
CA CYS A 12 -1.81 -8.19 3.01
C CYS A 12 -2.13 -7.05 2.01
N GLY A 13 -2.30 -5.81 2.49
CA GLY A 13 -2.54 -4.64 1.67
C GLY A 13 -1.37 -4.36 0.71
N ILE A 14 -0.13 -4.45 1.20
CA ILE A 14 1.08 -4.28 0.39
C ILE A 14 1.18 -5.38 -0.68
N LEU A 15 0.97 -6.64 -0.31
CA LEU A 15 1.01 -7.76 -1.26
C LEU A 15 -0.01 -7.58 -2.38
N PHE A 16 -1.22 -7.13 -2.05
CA PHE A 16 -2.24 -6.86 -3.03
C PHE A 16 -1.89 -5.66 -3.92
N ALA A 17 -1.36 -4.58 -3.34
CA ALA A 17 -0.90 -3.41 -4.09
C ALA A 17 0.20 -3.76 -5.09
N TYR A 18 1.19 -4.58 -4.69
CA TYR A 18 2.23 -5.06 -5.60
C TYR A 18 1.71 -6.03 -6.65
N SER A 19 0.74 -6.88 -6.30
CA SER A 19 0.09 -7.76 -7.27
C SER A 19 -0.64 -6.96 -8.35
N LEU A 20 -1.40 -5.92 -7.94
CA LEU A 20 -2.02 -4.98 -8.87
C LEU A 20 -0.99 -4.23 -9.71
N LYS A 21 0.11 -3.75 -9.10
CA LYS A 21 1.22 -3.11 -9.81
C LYS A 21 1.72 -4.00 -10.95
N VAL A 22 2.02 -5.26 -10.65
CA VAL A 22 2.54 -6.22 -11.63
C VAL A 22 1.52 -6.50 -12.72
N HIS A 23 0.25 -6.72 -12.35
CA HIS A 23 -0.81 -7.03 -13.29
C HIS A 23 -1.15 -5.86 -14.23
N LEU A 24 -1.12 -4.63 -13.74
CA LEU A 24 -1.47 -3.44 -14.51
C LEU A 24 -0.30 -2.85 -15.29
N SER A 25 0.95 -3.13 -14.89
CA SER A 25 2.15 -2.69 -15.59
C SER A 25 2.30 -3.39 -16.95
N GLY A 26 2.66 -2.65 -18.00
CA GLY A 26 2.84 -3.21 -19.34
C GLY A 26 3.01 -2.14 -20.41
N SER A 27 3.09 -2.56 -21.68
CA SER A 27 3.09 -1.66 -22.84
C SER A 27 1.74 -0.93 -22.96
N GLU A 28 0.65 -1.65 -22.67
CA GLU A 28 -0.75 -1.20 -22.69
C GLU A 28 -1.18 -0.47 -21.40
N LEU A 29 -0.23 0.12 -20.68
CA LEU A 29 -0.56 0.93 -19.51
C LEU A 29 -1.25 2.22 -19.98
N ASN A 30 -2.50 2.42 -19.53
CA ASN A 30 -3.31 3.58 -19.85
C ASN A 30 -3.66 4.37 -18.58
N LYS A 31 -4.19 5.59 -18.77
CA LYS A 31 -4.56 6.49 -17.65
C LYS A 31 -5.59 5.87 -16.70
N ARG A 32 -6.53 5.05 -17.21
CA ARG A 32 -7.56 4.39 -16.39
C ARG A 32 -6.96 3.36 -15.44
N LYS A 33 -6.00 2.54 -15.91
CA LYS A 33 -5.28 1.57 -15.08
C LYS A 33 -4.48 2.26 -13.98
N ILE A 34 -3.76 3.34 -14.32
CA ILE A 34 -3.03 4.15 -13.34
C ILE A 34 -3.98 4.71 -12.29
N PHE A 35 -5.09 5.32 -12.72
CA PHE A 35 -6.09 5.90 -11.82
C PHE A 35 -6.72 4.85 -10.90
N SER A 36 -7.06 3.66 -11.41
CA SER A 36 -7.60 2.57 -10.59
C SER A 36 -6.61 2.10 -9.51
N CYS A 37 -5.32 2.02 -9.84
CA CYS A 37 -4.29 1.65 -8.87
C CYS A 37 -4.06 2.77 -7.85
N LEU A 38 -4.10 4.03 -8.28
CA LEU A 38 -4.01 5.18 -7.38
C LEU A 38 -5.18 5.19 -6.38
N LEU A 39 -6.42 4.96 -6.84
CA LEU A 39 -7.58 4.87 -5.96
C LEU A 39 -7.43 3.72 -4.95
N PHE A 40 -7.00 2.56 -5.41
CA PHE A 40 -6.77 1.41 -4.52
C PHE A 40 -5.71 1.72 -3.45
N ASN A 41 -4.56 2.28 -3.85
CA ASN A 41 -3.51 2.64 -2.91
C ASN A 41 -3.93 3.76 -1.96
N GLY A 42 -4.66 4.77 -2.47
CA GLY A 42 -5.22 5.85 -1.66
C GLY A 42 -6.16 5.34 -0.58
N PHE A 43 -7.01 4.36 -0.90
CA PHE A 43 -7.90 3.72 0.06
C PHE A 43 -7.15 3.09 1.25
N PHE A 44 -5.97 2.50 1.01
CA PHE A 44 -5.13 1.96 2.08
C PHE A 44 -4.35 3.03 2.85
N VAL A 45 -3.95 4.11 2.19
CA VAL A 45 -3.20 5.22 2.82
C VAL A 45 -4.04 5.98 3.84
N VAL A 46 -5.33 6.18 3.59
CA VAL A 46 -6.23 6.94 4.49
C VAL A 46 -6.24 6.36 5.93
N PRO A 47 -6.49 5.06 6.13
CA PRO A 47 -6.32 4.40 7.43
C PRO A 47 -4.98 4.62 8.12
N TYR A 48 -3.87 4.62 7.37
CA TYR A 48 -2.54 4.82 7.97
C TYR A 48 -2.38 6.24 8.52
N ILE A 49 -2.94 7.23 7.83
CA ILE A 49 -2.95 8.62 8.30
C ILE A 49 -3.80 8.73 9.57
N GLU A 50 -4.99 8.12 9.60
CA GLU A 50 -5.84 8.14 10.80
C GLU A 50 -5.18 7.48 12.02
N ILE A 51 -4.42 6.41 11.82
CA ILE A 51 -3.66 5.76 12.89
C ILE A 51 -2.58 6.69 13.44
N ILE A 52 -1.85 7.39 12.56
CA ILE A 52 -0.75 8.27 12.96
C ILE A 52 -1.26 9.53 13.66
N GLU A 53 -2.29 10.18 13.12
CA GLU A 53 -2.76 11.46 13.63
C GLU A 53 -3.75 11.31 14.79
N ASN A 54 -4.64 10.33 14.71
CA ASN A 54 -5.79 10.22 15.60
C ASN A 54 -5.76 8.98 16.49
N ASN A 55 -4.75 8.12 16.39
CA ASN A 55 -4.70 6.81 17.06
C ASN A 55 -5.96 5.97 16.79
N TYR A 56 -6.55 6.15 15.61
CA TYR A 56 -7.80 5.52 15.22
C TYR A 56 -7.52 4.39 14.24
N PHE A 57 -7.89 3.17 14.62
CA PHE A 57 -7.69 1.98 13.82
C PHE A 57 -9.02 1.56 13.18
N PRO A 58 -9.07 1.26 11.86
CA PRO A 58 -10.33 1.01 11.13
C PRO A 58 -11.24 -0.09 11.71
N PHE A 59 -10.66 -1.09 12.39
CA PHE A 59 -11.39 -2.23 12.97
C PHE A 59 -11.35 -2.28 14.49
N LEU A 60 -10.51 -1.46 15.12
CA LEU A 60 -10.31 -1.47 16.58
C LEU A 60 -10.83 -0.18 17.22
N GLY A 61 -11.12 0.84 16.43
CA GLY A 61 -11.52 2.16 16.88
C GLY A 61 -10.35 2.95 17.48
N TYR A 62 -10.69 3.91 18.34
CA TYR A 62 -9.70 4.70 19.07
C TYR A 62 -8.93 3.82 20.07
N ARG A 63 -7.60 3.75 19.91
CA ARG A 63 -6.69 2.96 20.74
C ARG A 63 -5.33 3.67 20.93
N PRO A 64 -5.29 4.73 21.76
CA PRO A 64 -4.04 5.42 22.08
C PRO A 64 -3.09 4.56 22.93
N ASP A 65 -3.64 3.59 23.67
CA ASP A 65 -2.91 2.59 24.45
C ASP A 65 -1.88 1.84 23.59
N ILE A 66 -2.31 1.34 22.42
CA ILE A 66 -1.45 0.61 21.49
C ILE A 66 -0.30 1.48 20.98
N MET A 67 -0.54 2.76 20.69
CA MET A 67 0.52 3.66 20.21
C MET A 67 1.50 4.03 21.31
N SER A 68 1.03 4.18 22.55
CA SER A 68 1.88 4.49 23.71
C SER A 68 2.80 3.32 24.09
N GLU A 69 2.29 2.08 24.06
CA GLU A 69 3.07 0.88 24.36
C GLU A 69 3.98 0.48 23.19
N HIS A 70 3.56 0.76 21.95
CA HIS A 70 4.22 0.32 20.73
C HIS A 70 4.35 1.42 19.68
N PRO A 71 5.20 2.44 19.93
CA PRO A 71 5.39 3.56 19.01
C PRO A 71 5.92 3.15 17.63
N PHE A 72 6.52 1.95 17.51
CA PHE A 72 6.95 1.39 16.23
C PHE A 72 5.79 1.19 15.24
N ILE A 73 4.55 1.05 15.72
CA ILE A 73 3.36 0.88 14.87
C ILE A 73 3.11 2.13 14.03
N GLY A 74 3.29 3.32 14.60
CA GLY A 74 3.21 4.58 13.87
C GLY A 74 4.27 4.67 12.77
N TRP A 75 5.51 4.26 13.06
CA TRP A 75 6.58 4.18 12.05
C TRP A 75 6.29 3.15 10.95
N LEU A 76 5.68 2.01 11.31
CA LEU A 76 5.24 1.00 10.35
C LEU A 76 4.16 1.58 9.43
N ALA A 77 3.16 2.25 9.98
CA ALA A 77 2.09 2.91 9.22
C ALA A 77 2.68 3.95 8.26
N PHE A 78 3.61 4.77 8.74
CA PHE A 78 4.32 5.76 7.92
C PHE A 78 5.07 5.09 6.76
N ALA A 79 5.84 4.03 7.03
CA ALA A 79 6.52 3.28 5.99
C ALA A 79 5.54 2.68 4.95
N CYS A 80 4.39 2.17 5.40
CA CYS A 80 3.35 1.63 4.51
C CYS A 80 2.82 2.68 3.53
N ILE A 81 2.70 3.95 3.94
CA ILE A 81 2.29 5.05 3.05
C ILE A 81 3.26 5.20 1.88
N PHE A 82 4.58 5.17 2.14
CA PHE A 82 5.58 5.22 1.07
C PHE A 82 5.51 3.99 0.17
N ILE A 83 5.40 2.80 0.76
CA ILE A 83 5.33 1.55 0.00
C ILE A 83 4.14 1.57 -0.97
N HIS A 84 2.96 2.00 -0.53
CA HIS A 84 1.79 2.15 -1.40
C HIS A 84 2.01 3.24 -2.45
N SER A 85 2.64 4.36 -2.10
CA SER A 85 2.98 5.43 -3.05
C SER A 85 3.91 4.94 -4.17
N PHE A 86 4.87 4.08 -3.85
CA PHE A 86 5.78 3.46 -4.84
C PHE A 86 5.17 2.29 -5.61
N SER A 87 3.97 1.85 -5.26
CA SER A 87 3.31 0.70 -5.89
C SER A 87 2.53 1.04 -7.17
N LEU A 88 2.73 2.24 -7.73
CA LEU A 88 2.09 2.62 -9.00
C LEU A 88 2.58 1.78 -10.20
N PRO A 89 1.70 1.45 -11.15
CA PRO A 89 2.07 0.67 -12.32
C PRO A 89 2.95 1.50 -13.24
N VAL A 90 3.93 0.85 -13.86
CA VAL A 90 4.93 1.51 -14.70
C VAL A 90 4.79 1.01 -16.14
N LYS A 91 4.93 1.92 -17.11
CA LYS A 91 4.95 1.54 -18.51
C LYS A 91 6.22 0.75 -18.79
N ARG A 92 6.06 -0.54 -19.11
CA ARG A 92 7.17 -1.42 -19.45
C ARG A 92 7.19 -1.58 -20.97
N ASN A 93 8.06 -0.84 -21.65
CA ASN A 93 8.44 -1.18 -23.01
C ASN A 93 9.46 -2.31 -22.91
N VAL A 94 8.99 -3.55 -22.88
CA VAL A 94 9.86 -4.71 -23.03
C VAL A 94 10.33 -4.69 -24.49
N LYS A 95 11.39 -3.93 -24.78
CA LYS A 95 12.22 -4.21 -25.96
C LYS A 95 12.85 -5.56 -25.67
N TRP A 96 12.16 -6.62 -26.03
CA TRP A 96 12.68 -7.98 -25.95
C TRP A 96 13.92 -7.99 -26.85
N LEU A 97 15.10 -7.89 -26.23
CA LEU A 97 16.41 -7.90 -26.90
C LEU A 97 16.71 -9.28 -27.55
N PHE A 98 15.70 -10.16 -27.61
CA PHE A 98 15.69 -11.46 -28.29
C PHE A 98 14.70 -11.54 -29.45
N SER A 99 14.09 -10.42 -29.89
CA SER A 99 13.56 -10.36 -31.27
C SER A 99 14.72 -10.13 -32.24
N ARG A 100 15.72 -11.02 -32.21
CA ARG A 100 16.74 -11.12 -33.25
C ARG A 100 16.33 -12.27 -34.17
N THR A 101 16.27 -11.91 -35.45
CA THR A 101 16.06 -12.72 -36.67
C THR A 101 14.68 -13.31 -36.88
#